data_AF-A0A7C4U4Y3-F1
#
_entry.id   AF-A0A7C4U4Y3-F1
#
_cell.length_a   1.000
_cell.length_b   1.000
_cell.length_c   1.000
_cell.angle_alpha   90.00
_cell.angle_beta   90.00
_cell.angle_gamma   90.00
#
_symmetry.space_group_name_H-M   'P 1'
#
loop_
_entity.id
_entity.type
_entity.pdbx_description
1 polymer ?
#
loop_
_entity_poly.entity_id
_entity_poly.type
_entity_poly.pdbx_seq_one_letter_code
_entity_poly.pdbx_strand_id
1 'polypeptide(L)'
;MKEKHFKNNLVGELTMADPNRQHWNRQFKVLQDTGPKPDNFEECIKICLNVHAMVHSAAMSNAGLWSCEDELWEGISEAAFRKVHKDDQSIAWKLWHATRIEDITMNILIAGDQQVACSGN
;
A
#
# COMPACT_ATOMS: atom_id res chain seq x y z
N MET A 1 -1.72 41.02 -2.69
CA MET A 1 -0.48 40.66 -1.95
C MET A 1 -0.77 39.63 -0.84
N LYS A 2 -1.51 38.54 -1.11
CA LYS A 2 -1.85 37.51 -0.09
C LYS A 2 -1.71 36.05 -0.56
N GLU A 3 -1.41 35.77 -1.83
CA GLU A 3 -1.23 34.39 -2.31
C GLU A 3 0.19 33.82 -2.11
N LYS A 4 1.21 34.68 -2.00
CA LYS A 4 2.61 34.22 -1.86
C LYS A 4 2.94 33.69 -0.45
N HIS A 5 2.14 34.02 0.56
CA HIS A 5 2.37 33.54 1.93
C HIS A 5 1.76 32.16 2.21
N PHE A 6 0.72 31.73 1.49
CA PHE A 6 0.10 30.40 1.72
C PHE A 6 0.95 29.26 1.15
N LYS A 7 1.62 29.49 0.01
CA LYS A 7 2.47 28.47 -0.63
C LYS A 7 3.80 28.23 0.09
N ASN A 8 4.28 29.19 0.90
CA ASN A 8 5.56 29.05 1.61
C ASN A 8 5.47 28.25 2.92
N ASN A 9 4.28 28.06 3.49
CA ASN A 9 4.12 27.22 4.69
C ASN A 9 4.03 25.72 4.37
N LEU A 10 3.57 25.34 3.17
CA LEU A 10 3.48 23.92 2.78
C LEU A 10 4.84 23.33 2.39
N VAL A 11 5.77 24.15 1.90
CA VAL A 11 7.10 23.68 1.47
C VAL A 11 8.07 23.54 2.66
N GLY A 12 7.83 24.26 3.77
CA GLY A 12 8.66 24.19 4.97
C GLY A 12 8.47 22.93 5.82
N GLU A 13 7.33 22.23 5.70
CA GLU A 13 7.07 20.94 6.37
C GLU A 13 7.53 19.72 5.55
N LEU A 14 7.78 19.89 4.25
CA LEU A 14 8.16 18.81 3.33
C LEU A 14 9.65 18.40 3.40
N THR A 15 10.43 18.90 4.36
CA THR A 15 11.88 18.65 4.45
C THR A 15 12.31 17.58 5.46
N MET A 16 11.37 16.94 6.16
CA MET A 16 11.65 15.69 6.87
C MET A 16 11.01 14.55 6.10
N ALA A 17 11.80 13.62 5.57
CA ALA A 17 11.25 12.45 4.88
C ALA A 17 10.27 11.74 5.83
N ASP A 18 9.06 11.45 5.36
CA ASP A 18 7.98 10.83 6.14
C ASP A 18 8.53 9.58 6.88
N PRO A 19 8.49 9.55 8.24
CA PRO A 19 9.05 8.46 9.02
C PRO A 19 8.42 7.10 8.68
N ASN A 20 7.15 7.06 8.28
CA ASN A 20 6.45 5.84 7.87
C ASN A 20 7.01 5.33 6.53
N ARG A 21 7.17 6.21 5.53
CA ARG A 21 7.80 5.84 4.24
C ARG A 21 9.25 5.44 4.42
N GLN A 22 9.98 6.10 5.31
CA GLN A 22 11.35 5.70 5.64
C GLN A 22 11.40 4.30 6.26
N HIS A 23 10.49 4.00 7.20
CA HIS A 23 10.43 2.68 7.83
C HIS A 23 10.10 1.60 6.78
N TRP A 24 9.09 1.84 5.95
CA TRP A 24 8.70 0.94 4.87
C TRP A 24 9.85 0.66 3.88
N ASN A 25 10.52 1.71 3.40
CA ASN A 25 11.65 1.59 2.48
C ASN A 25 12.82 0.81 3.10
N ARG A 26 13.09 1.00 4.41
CA ARG A 26 14.13 0.24 5.12
C ARG A 26 13.80 -1.25 5.17
N GLN A 27 12.56 -1.62 5.48
CA GLN A 27 12.12 -3.01 5.50
C GLN A 27 12.28 -3.67 4.12
N PHE A 28 11.83 -2.99 3.06
CA PHE A 28 12.02 -3.46 1.68
C PHE A 28 13.50 -3.62 1.32
N LYS A 29 14.35 -2.68 1.73
CA LYS A 29 15.79 -2.74 1.47
C LYS A 29 16.44 -3.94 2.17
N VAL A 30 16.08 -4.20 3.44
CA VAL A 30 16.55 -5.40 4.16
C VAL A 30 16.14 -6.67 3.43
N LEU A 31 14.90 -6.76 2.96
CA LEU A 31 14.41 -7.92 2.20
C LEU A 31 15.20 -8.14 0.91
N GLN A 32 15.45 -7.07 0.14
CA GLN A 32 16.23 -7.11 -1.10
C GLN A 32 17.69 -7.53 -0.88
N ASP A 33 18.32 -7.01 0.17
CA ASP A 33 19.74 -7.28 0.46
C ASP A 33 19.96 -8.67 1.04
N THR A 34 18.99 -9.17 1.82
CA THR A 34 19.13 -10.45 2.51
C THR A 34 18.69 -11.61 1.63
N GLY A 35 17.52 -11.48 0.99
CA GLY A 35 16.85 -12.53 0.23
C GLY A 35 16.47 -13.76 1.06
N PRO A 36 15.49 -14.57 0.63
CA PRO A 36 15.13 -15.80 1.31
C PRO A 36 16.20 -16.88 1.12
N LYS A 37 16.65 -17.47 2.23
CA LYS A 37 17.60 -18.58 2.36
C LYS A 37 17.08 -19.54 3.44
N PRO A 38 17.50 -20.82 3.45
CA PRO A 38 16.99 -21.78 4.44
C PRO A 38 17.19 -21.36 5.91
N ASP A 39 18.23 -20.59 6.22
CA ASP A 39 18.59 -20.14 7.56
C ASP A 39 17.88 -18.85 8.02
N ASN A 40 17.25 -18.10 7.10
CA ASN A 40 16.57 -16.84 7.39
C ASN A 40 15.13 -16.76 6.86
N PHE A 41 14.60 -17.86 6.33
CA PHE A 41 13.34 -17.90 5.59
C PHE A 41 12.15 -17.33 6.38
N GLU A 42 12.00 -17.75 7.63
CA GLU A 42 10.94 -17.26 8.52
C GLU A 42 11.02 -15.76 8.78
N GLU A 43 12.24 -15.21 8.86
CA GLU A 43 12.44 -13.79 9.05
C GLU A 43 12.09 -13.01 7.78
N CYS A 44 12.46 -13.53 6.61
CA CYS A 44 12.04 -12.96 5.33
C CYS A 44 10.52 -12.96 5.19
N ILE A 45 9.83 -14.03 5.60
CA ILE A 45 8.35 -14.07 5.59
C ILE A 45 7.78 -12.97 6.48
N LYS A 46 8.28 -12.80 7.71
CA LYS A 46 7.82 -11.73 8.60
C LYS A 46 8.00 -10.34 7.99
N ILE A 47 9.16 -10.08 7.38
CA ILE A 47 9.41 -8.80 6.71
C ILE A 47 8.45 -8.62 5.53
N CYS A 48 8.23 -9.65 4.72
CA CYS A 48 7.23 -9.63 3.63
C CYS A 48 5.83 -9.29 4.14
N LEU A 49 5.39 -9.93 5.22
CA LEU A 49 4.08 -9.68 5.83
C LEU A 49 3.98 -8.27 6.40
N ASN A 50 5.05 -7.75 7.02
CA ASN A 50 5.09 -6.38 7.53
C ASN A 50 4.99 -5.34 6.39
N VAL A 51 5.76 -5.50 5.31
CA VAL A 51 5.71 -4.55 4.19
C VAL A 51 4.39 -4.64 3.42
N HIS A 52 3.77 -5.82 3.35
CA HIS A 52 2.42 -6.03 2.81
C HIS A 52 1.35 -5.37 3.70
N ALA A 53 1.42 -5.56 5.01
CA ALA A 53 0.51 -4.93 5.96
C ALA A 53 0.50 -3.39 5.86
N MET A 54 1.62 -2.77 5.49
CA MET A 54 1.72 -1.32 5.32
C MET A 54 1.10 -0.77 4.03
N VAL A 55 0.74 -1.60 3.04
CA VAL A 55 0.09 -1.15 1.80
C VAL A 55 -1.42 -1.38 1.78
N HIS A 56 -1.94 -2.20 2.68
CA HIS A 56 -3.37 -2.47 2.85
C HIS A 56 -3.92 -1.80 4.11
N SER A 57 -5.24 -1.64 4.22
CA SER A 57 -5.87 -1.06 5.41
C SER A 57 -5.36 -1.70 6.70
N ALA A 58 -5.04 -0.88 7.70
CA ALA A 58 -4.50 -1.36 8.98
C ALA A 58 -5.48 -2.32 9.69
N ALA A 59 -6.78 -2.18 9.43
CA ALA A 59 -7.81 -3.06 9.94
C ALA A 59 -7.70 -4.51 9.42
N MET A 60 -7.09 -4.72 8.25
CA MET A 60 -6.92 -6.07 7.66
C MET A 60 -5.79 -6.85 8.33
N SER A 61 -4.68 -6.19 8.64
CA SER A 61 -3.50 -6.87 9.20
C SER A 61 -3.49 -6.90 10.73
N ASN A 62 -4.11 -5.91 11.37
CA ASN A 62 -4.01 -5.66 12.81
C ASN A 62 -2.56 -5.65 13.33
N ALA A 63 -1.60 -5.27 12.47
CA ALA A 63 -0.17 -5.30 12.76
C ALA A 63 0.30 -4.12 13.64
N GLY A 64 -0.58 -3.15 13.91
CA GLY A 64 -0.21 -1.91 14.60
C GLY A 64 0.74 -1.02 13.79
N LEU A 65 0.79 -1.21 12.48
CA LEU A 65 1.63 -0.45 11.55
C LEU A 65 0.79 0.61 10.82
N TRP A 66 1.46 1.67 10.34
CA TRP A 66 0.87 2.64 9.43
C TRP A 66 0.48 1.98 8.10
N SER A 67 -0.60 2.49 7.47
CA SER A 67 -1.15 1.98 6.20
C SER A 67 -1.21 3.07 5.13
N CYS A 68 -0.69 2.73 3.95
CA CYS A 68 -0.80 3.54 2.73
C CYS A 68 -2.23 3.66 2.23
N GLU A 69 -3.03 2.59 2.37
CA GLU A 69 -4.42 2.59 1.95
C GLU A 69 -5.26 3.50 2.85
N ASP A 70 -5.08 3.44 4.17
CA ASP A 70 -5.83 4.32 5.09
C ASP A 70 -5.48 5.79 4.84
N GLU A 71 -4.21 6.12 4.59
CA GLU A 71 -3.77 7.47 4.21
C GLU A 71 -4.34 7.91 2.85
N LEU A 72 -4.44 7.00 1.87
CA LEU A 72 -5.06 7.30 0.57
C LEU A 72 -6.54 7.67 0.72
N TRP A 73 -7.25 6.99 1.63
CA TRP A 73 -8.65 7.27 1.92
C TRP A 73 -8.86 8.53 2.75
N GLU A 74 -7.84 9.02 3.45
CA GLU A 74 -7.94 10.19 4.31
C GLU A 74 -8.26 11.46 3.50
N GLY A 75 -9.49 11.96 3.66
CA GLY A 75 -9.93 13.21 3.03
C GLY A 75 -10.28 13.10 1.54
N ILE A 76 -10.27 11.90 0.93
CA ILE A 76 -10.69 11.75 -0.46
C ILE A 76 -12.23 11.75 -0.59
N SER A 77 -12.75 12.59 -1.50
CA SER A 77 -14.17 12.53 -1.85
C SER A 77 -14.46 11.40 -2.83
N GLU A 78 -15.68 10.87 -2.82
CA GLU A 78 -16.11 9.86 -3.80
C GLU A 78 -15.91 10.34 -5.25
N ALA A 79 -16.21 11.62 -5.51
CA ALA A 79 -16.01 12.21 -6.84
C ALA A 79 -14.53 12.19 -7.26
N ALA A 80 -13.60 12.45 -6.34
CA ALA A 80 -12.17 12.36 -6.60
C ALA A 80 -11.71 10.90 -6.81
N PHE A 81 -12.21 9.97 -5.99
CA PHE A 81 -11.91 8.54 -6.08
C PHE A 81 -12.30 7.92 -7.43
N ARG A 82 -13.46 8.32 -7.97
CA ARG A 82 -13.97 7.83 -9.26
C ARG A 82 -13.41 8.55 -10.48
N LYS A 83 -12.73 9.69 -10.30
CA LYS A 83 -12.29 10.54 -11.41
C LYS A 83 -11.20 9.86 -12.25
N VAL A 84 -11.42 9.84 -13.56
CA VAL A 84 -10.42 9.46 -14.57
C VAL A 84 -9.59 10.69 -14.92
N HIS A 85 -8.25 10.56 -15.01
CA HIS A 85 -7.36 11.66 -15.33
C HIS A 85 -6.68 11.42 -16.67
N LYS A 86 -7.06 12.21 -17.69
CA LYS A 86 -6.53 12.11 -19.07
C LYS A 86 -6.61 10.66 -19.57
N ASP A 87 -5.46 10.07 -19.87
CA ASP A 87 -5.30 8.73 -20.44
C ASP A 87 -5.03 7.66 -19.35
N ASP A 88 -5.20 7.99 -18.06
CA ASP A 88 -4.97 7.10 -16.92
C ASP A 88 -6.29 6.67 -16.26
N GLN A 89 -6.26 5.55 -15.55
CA GLN A 89 -7.41 4.97 -14.86
C GLN A 89 -7.68 5.66 -13.51
N SER A 90 -8.93 5.58 -13.05
CA SER A 90 -9.33 6.12 -11.74
C SER A 90 -8.69 5.35 -10.58
N ILE A 91 -8.64 5.97 -9.41
CA ILE A 91 -8.18 5.31 -8.18
C ILE A 91 -9.05 4.09 -7.88
N ALA A 92 -10.36 4.20 -8.10
CA ALA A 92 -11.30 3.09 -7.99
C ALA A 92 -10.91 1.89 -8.86
N TRP A 93 -10.57 2.14 -10.13
CA TRP A 93 -10.15 1.07 -11.03
C TRP A 93 -8.81 0.48 -10.58
N LYS A 94 -7.84 1.31 -10.17
CA LYS A 94 -6.51 0.84 -9.75
C LYS A 94 -6.58 -0.03 -8.49
N LEU A 95 -7.37 0.35 -7.49
CA LEU A 95 -7.58 -0.46 -6.29
C LEU A 95 -8.30 -1.78 -6.63
N TRP A 96 -9.36 -1.74 -7.45
CA TRP A 96 -10.04 -2.97 -7.91
C TRP A 96 -9.11 -3.89 -8.72
N HIS A 97 -8.24 -3.31 -9.54
CA HIS A 97 -7.30 -4.08 -10.35
C HIS A 97 -6.20 -4.72 -9.49
N ALA A 98 -5.66 -3.98 -8.51
CA ALA A 98 -4.68 -4.50 -7.57
C ALA A 98 -5.23 -5.67 -6.75
N THR A 99 -6.44 -5.53 -6.20
CA THR A 99 -7.08 -6.62 -5.43
C THR A 99 -7.37 -7.84 -6.30
N ARG A 100 -7.66 -7.68 -7.61
CA ARG A 100 -7.80 -8.80 -8.54
C ARG A 100 -6.50 -9.56 -8.77
N ILE A 101 -5.36 -8.85 -8.86
CA ILE A 101 -4.04 -9.48 -8.98
C ILE A 101 -3.72 -10.26 -7.70
N GLU A 102 -4.00 -9.68 -6.54
CA GLU A 102 -3.77 -10.32 -5.25
C GLU A 102 -4.64 -11.58 -5.06
N ASP A 103 -5.93 -11.51 -5.38
CA ASP A 103 -6.88 -12.64 -5.30
C ASP A 103 -6.40 -13.83 -6.16
N ILE A 104 -6.00 -13.58 -7.41
CA ILE A 104 -5.42 -14.62 -8.29
C ILE A 104 -4.12 -15.17 -7.69
N THR A 105 -3.24 -14.30 -7.21
CA THR A 105 -1.94 -14.72 -6.68
C THR A 105 -2.10 -15.58 -5.44
N MET A 106 -2.83 -15.09 -4.45
CA MET A 106 -2.93 -15.74 -3.15
C MET A 106 -3.84 -16.96 -3.21
N ASN A 107 -5.01 -16.88 -3.86
CA ASN A 107 -5.94 -17.99 -3.85
C ASN A 107 -5.61 -19.03 -4.92
N ILE A 108 -5.39 -18.65 -6.17
CA ILE A 108 -5.13 -19.64 -7.23
C ILE A 108 -3.70 -20.16 -7.15
N LEU A 109 -2.69 -19.28 -7.14
CA LEU A 109 -1.30 -19.72 -7.32
C LEU A 109 -0.68 -20.27 -6.03
N ILE A 110 -0.98 -19.66 -4.88
CA ILE A 110 -0.42 -20.10 -3.60
C ILE A 110 -1.31 -21.15 -2.92
N ALA A 111 -2.60 -20.90 -2.77
CA ALA A 111 -3.51 -21.81 -2.04
C ALA A 111 -4.09 -22.94 -2.92
N GLY A 112 -4.06 -22.81 -4.26
CA GLY A 112 -4.70 -23.77 -5.16
C GLY A 112 -6.24 -23.74 -5.09
N ASP A 113 -6.82 -22.64 -4.60
CA ASP A 113 -8.24 -22.42 -4.42
C ASP A 113 -8.84 -21.49 -5.51
N GLN A 114 -10.14 -21.25 -5.46
CA GLN A 114 -10.84 -20.33 -6.35
C GLN A 114 -10.64 -18.86 -5.93
N GLN A 115 -10.79 -17.96 -6.89
CA GLN A 115 -10.90 -16.52 -6.61
C GLN A 115 -12.10 -16.24 -5.70
N VAL A 116 -11.97 -15.25 -4.81
CA VAL A 116 -13.05 -14.83 -3.89
C VAL A 116 -14.32 -14.42 -4.65
N ALA A 117 -14.18 -13.82 -5.84
CA ALA A 117 -15.33 -13.46 -6.67
C ALA A 117 -16.09 -14.66 -7.24
N CYS A 118 -15.48 -15.84 -7.26
CA CYS A 118 -16.09 -17.09 -7.72
C CYS A 118 -16.57 -17.97 -6.55
N SER A 119 -16.08 -17.72 -5.33
CA SER A 119 -16.31 -18.59 -4.17
C SER A 119 -17.66 -18.38 -3.46
N GLY A 120 -18.49 -17.45 -3.94
CA GLY A 120 -19.95 -17.37 -3.70
C GLY A 120 -20.45 -17.56 -2.26
N ASN A 121 -20.91 -16.47 -1.66
CA ASN A 121 -22.04 -16.49 -0.70
C ASN A 121 -23.20 -15.70 -1.29
#